data_AF-A0A8H5ERH7-F1
#
_entry.id   AF-A0A8H5ERH7-F1
#
_cell.length_a   1.000
_cell.length_b   1.000
_cell.length_c   1.000
_cell.angle_alpha   90.00
_cell.angle_beta   90.00
_cell.angle_gamma   90.00
#
_symmetry.space_group_name_H-M   'P 1'
#
loop_
_entity.id
_entity.type
_entity.pdbx_description
1 polymer ?
#
loop_
_entity_poly.entity_id
_entity_poly.type
_entity_poly.pdbx_seq_one_letter_code
_entity_poly.pdbx_strand_id
1 'polypeptide(L)'
;MHSALQIPEILDQIISHLEKDDQKRCAPVCQLWSEVALDHIWRRIVYYSNLKKLSSAAKEINTERPASHTSNSPLTVKALNRLKLKYYARIRTLDLGYSGSWVVLRELMSNSGLTSTLFPNLQCLDCQDQIFDEEFSILILHSGIKSFSVWCSDGLSDILHLTQTITDTNAQPHFLVDIPSSTSGNMPGPLATLLENLTSLEHAGNTSFKDISPILWV
;
A
#
# COMPACT_ATOMS: atom_id res chain seq x y z
N MET A 1 13.81 -34.62 11.64
CA MET A 1 13.53 -33.30 11.05
C MET A 1 14.84 -32.62 10.75
N HIS A 2 15.04 -32.08 9.54
CA HIS A 2 16.28 -31.39 9.19
C HIS A 2 16.36 -30.04 9.92
N SER A 3 17.37 -29.85 10.77
CA SER A 3 17.54 -28.64 11.59
C SER A 3 17.64 -27.35 10.76
N ALA A 4 18.09 -27.45 9.50
CA ALA A 4 18.18 -26.31 8.59
C ALA A 4 16.81 -25.65 8.33
N LEU A 5 15.71 -26.41 8.30
CA LEU A 5 14.36 -25.88 8.05
C LEU A 5 13.72 -25.22 9.28
N GLN A 6 14.43 -25.18 10.41
CA GLN A 6 14.01 -24.47 11.62
C GLN A 6 14.58 -23.04 11.68
N ILE A 7 15.47 -22.68 10.75
CA ILE A 7 16.08 -21.35 10.67
C ILE A 7 15.17 -20.46 9.80
N PRO A 8 14.54 -19.41 10.36
CA PRO A 8 13.58 -18.57 9.64
C PRO A 8 14.16 -17.93 8.38
N GLU A 9 15.44 -17.54 8.40
CA GLU A 9 16.12 -16.86 7.30
C GLU A 9 16.31 -17.78 6.09
N ILE A 10 16.66 -19.05 6.34
CA ILE A 10 16.76 -20.06 5.28
C ILE A 10 15.37 -20.29 4.68
N LEU A 11 14.34 -20.32 5.52
CA LEU A 11 12.97 -20.50 5.07
C LEU A 11 12.45 -19.29 4.28
N ASP A 12 12.75 -18.05 4.69
CA ASP A 12 12.43 -16.82 3.95
C ASP A 12 13.09 -16.85 2.58
N GLN A 13 14.36 -17.25 2.48
CA GLN A 13 15.04 -17.43 1.20
C GLN A 13 14.35 -18.47 0.32
N ILE A 14 14.06 -19.67 0.84
CA ILE A 14 13.38 -20.73 0.07
C ILE A 14 12.01 -20.24 -0.42
N ILE A 15 11.19 -19.70 0.48
CA ILE A 15 9.81 -19.25 0.17
C ILE A 15 9.83 -18.05 -0.80
N SER A 16 10.85 -17.19 -0.75
CA SER A 16 11.00 -16.06 -1.68
C SER A 16 11.13 -16.48 -3.15
N HIS A 17 11.63 -17.69 -3.40
CA HIS A 17 11.75 -18.26 -4.74
C HIS A 17 10.51 -19.01 -5.21
N LEU A 18 9.52 -19.21 -4.34
CA LEU A 18 8.27 -19.90 -4.69
C LEU A 18 7.28 -18.93 -5.34
N GLU A 19 6.45 -19.47 -6.23
CA GLU A 19 5.29 -18.75 -6.75
C GLU A 19 4.23 -18.53 -5.67
N LYS A 20 3.37 -17.53 -5.85
CA LYS A 20 2.34 -17.15 -4.85
C LYS A 20 1.43 -18.30 -4.44
N ASP A 21 1.12 -19.23 -5.34
CA ASP A 21 0.25 -20.36 -5.01
C ASP A 21 0.96 -21.42 -4.17
N ASP A 22 2.26 -21.62 -4.38
CA ASP A 22 3.07 -22.49 -3.54
C ASP A 22 3.36 -21.87 -2.17
N GLN A 23 3.55 -20.55 -2.09
CA GLN A 23 3.64 -19.84 -0.82
C GLN A 23 2.38 -20.08 0.04
N LYS A 24 1.19 -20.09 -0.55
CA LYS A 24 -0.07 -20.40 0.17
C LYS A 24 -0.09 -21.85 0.69
N ARG A 25 0.48 -22.79 -0.06
CA ARG A 25 0.59 -24.21 0.35
C ARG A 25 1.59 -24.40 1.49
N CYS A 26 2.58 -23.51 1.65
CA CYS A 26 3.49 -23.51 2.78
C CYS A 26 2.83 -23.05 4.10
N ALA A 27 1.85 -22.13 4.02
CA ALA A 27 1.23 -21.54 5.20
C ALA A 27 0.59 -22.53 6.21
N PRO A 28 -0.04 -23.66 5.80
CA PRO A 28 -0.62 -24.63 6.74
C PRO A 28 0.36 -25.70 7.27
N VAL A 29 1.63 -25.72 6.86
CA VAL A 29 2.55 -26.83 7.18
C VAL A 29 2.88 -26.92 8.68
N CYS A 30 3.36 -25.81 9.26
CA CYS A 30 3.61 -25.67 10.69
C CYS A 30 3.63 -24.18 11.07
N GLN A 31 3.72 -23.84 12.36
CA GLN A 31 3.67 -22.44 12.81
C GLN A 31 4.77 -21.58 12.17
N LEU A 32 6.02 -22.03 12.20
CA LEU A 32 7.15 -21.29 11.62
C LEU A 32 6.95 -21.03 10.11
N TRP A 33 6.52 -22.05 9.37
CA TRP A 33 6.22 -21.92 7.95
C TRP A 33 5.06 -20.98 7.70
N SER A 34 4.04 -21.02 8.56
CA SER A 34 2.93 -20.08 8.51
C SER A 34 3.40 -18.64 8.67
N GLU A 35 4.25 -18.37 9.66
CA GLU A 35 4.77 -17.03 9.93
C GLU A 35 5.57 -16.48 8.76
N VAL A 36 6.51 -17.26 8.20
CA VAL A 36 7.32 -16.82 7.06
C VAL A 36 6.51 -16.74 5.78
N ALA A 37 5.69 -17.75 5.46
CA ALA A 37 4.86 -17.74 4.25
C ALA A 37 3.86 -16.58 4.24
N LEU A 38 3.21 -16.30 5.37
CA LEU A 38 2.29 -15.17 5.48
C LEU A 38 3.02 -13.85 5.30
N ASP A 39 4.27 -13.71 5.73
CA ASP A 39 5.04 -12.51 5.41
C ASP A 39 5.17 -12.33 3.91
N HIS A 40 5.55 -13.35 3.14
CA HIS A 40 5.63 -13.22 1.68
C HIS A 40 4.29 -12.96 1.00
N ILE A 41 3.22 -13.66 1.41
CA ILE A 41 1.88 -13.51 0.84
C ILE A 41 1.35 -12.09 1.06
N TRP A 42 1.57 -11.52 2.25
CA TRP A 42 1.06 -10.20 2.63
C TRP A 42 2.03 -9.05 2.33
N ARG A 43 3.32 -9.32 2.08
CA ARG A 43 4.35 -8.29 1.81
C ARG A 43 3.96 -7.36 0.67
N ARG A 44 3.44 -7.92 -0.42
CA ARG A 44 3.02 -7.18 -1.61
C ARG A 44 1.59 -7.53 -2.00
N ILE A 45 0.66 -6.64 -1.68
CA ILE A 45 -0.73 -6.75 -2.11
C ILE A 45 -0.84 -6.08 -3.48
N VAL A 46 -0.87 -6.92 -4.50
CA VAL A 46 -1.19 -6.51 -5.88
C VAL A 46 -2.68 -6.80 -6.09
N TYR A 47 -3.43 -5.77 -6.47
CA TYR A 47 -4.85 -5.80 -6.74
C TYR A 47 -5.76 -6.09 -5.54
N TYR A 48 -6.90 -5.42 -5.57
CA TYR A 48 -7.97 -5.54 -4.57
C TYR A 48 -8.54 -6.95 -4.39
N SER A 49 -8.33 -7.88 -5.34
CA SER A 49 -8.87 -9.24 -5.26
C SER A 49 -8.45 -9.99 -3.98
N ASN A 50 -7.27 -9.72 -3.42
CA ASN A 50 -6.81 -10.40 -2.20
C ASN A 50 -7.47 -9.84 -0.93
N LEU A 51 -7.67 -8.53 -0.87
CA LEU A 51 -8.42 -7.88 0.21
C LEU A 51 -9.91 -8.26 0.14
N LYS A 52 -10.48 -8.35 -1.06
CA LYS A 52 -11.85 -8.82 -1.26
C LYS A 52 -12.02 -10.28 -0.82
N LYS A 53 -11.07 -11.17 -1.15
CA LYS A 53 -11.08 -12.57 -0.68
C LYS A 53 -11.04 -12.69 0.84
N LEU A 54 -10.31 -11.81 1.53
CA LEU A 54 -10.37 -11.73 2.99
C LEU A 54 -11.75 -11.28 3.50
N SER A 55 -12.36 -10.30 2.83
CA SER A 55 -13.70 -9.83 3.18
C SER A 55 -14.78 -10.90 2.95
N SER A 56 -14.63 -11.74 1.93
CA SER A 56 -15.59 -12.80 1.59
C SER A 56 -15.41 -14.05 2.46
N ALA A 57 -14.17 -14.44 2.79
CA ALA A 57 -13.90 -15.57 3.69
C ALA A 57 -14.46 -15.35 5.10
N ALA A 58 -14.67 -14.10 5.51
CA ALA A 58 -15.37 -13.77 6.74
C ALA A 58 -16.87 -14.09 6.70
N LYS A 59 -17.48 -14.14 5.50
CA LYS A 59 -18.93 -14.31 5.30
C LYS A 59 -19.34 -15.77 5.15
N GLU A 60 -18.46 -16.63 4.62
CA GLU A 60 -18.79 -18.05 4.36
C GLU A 60 -19.07 -18.89 5.61
N ILE A 61 -18.79 -18.37 6.81
CA ILE A 61 -19.11 -19.08 8.06
C ILE A 61 -20.64 -19.07 8.34
N ASN A 62 -21.44 -18.24 7.68
CA ASN A 62 -22.81 -17.98 8.14
C ASN A 62 -23.97 -18.19 7.14
N THR A 63 -23.77 -18.66 5.91
CA THR A 63 -24.93 -18.73 4.97
C THR A 63 -24.81 -19.76 3.85
N GLU A 64 -25.62 -20.81 3.91
CA GLU A 64 -25.86 -21.81 2.85
C GLU A 64 -26.79 -21.30 1.71
N ARG A 65 -26.58 -20.08 1.19
CA ARG A 65 -27.41 -19.58 0.08
C ARG A 65 -26.59 -19.06 -1.10
N PRO A 66 -26.72 -19.68 -2.29
CA PRO A 66 -26.08 -19.20 -3.50
C PRO A 66 -26.95 -18.10 -4.11
N ALA A 67 -26.50 -16.85 -4.03
CA ALA A 67 -27.07 -15.77 -4.81
C ALA A 67 -25.95 -15.04 -5.56
N SER A 68 -26.00 -15.14 -6.89
CA SER A 68 -25.32 -14.25 -7.81
C SER A 68 -25.74 -12.82 -7.51
N HIS A 69 -24.81 -11.96 -7.11
CA HIS A 69 -24.69 -10.54 -7.45
C HIS A 69 -23.59 -9.94 -6.58
N THR A 70 -22.90 -8.95 -7.13
CA THR A 70 -21.77 -8.18 -6.57
C THR A 70 -22.19 -7.36 -5.35
N SER A 71 -22.70 -8.01 -4.31
CA SER A 71 -23.04 -7.38 -3.05
C SER A 71 -21.74 -7.03 -2.33
N ASN A 72 -21.37 -5.76 -2.40
CA ASN A 72 -20.36 -5.13 -1.55
C ASN A 72 -20.90 -5.07 -0.11
N SER A 73 -21.18 -6.23 0.47
CA SER A 73 -21.58 -6.31 1.87
C SER A 73 -20.37 -5.87 2.72
N PRO A 74 -20.58 -5.02 3.73
CA PRO A 74 -19.50 -4.46 4.54
C PRO A 74 -18.68 -5.56 5.22
N LEU A 75 -17.42 -5.26 5.49
CA LEU A 75 -16.52 -6.13 6.24
C LEU A 75 -17.04 -6.30 7.67
N THR A 76 -17.10 -7.56 8.15
CA THR A 76 -17.42 -7.80 9.56
C THR A 76 -16.30 -7.24 10.46
N VAL A 77 -16.66 -6.54 11.54
CA VAL A 77 -15.71 -5.97 12.52
C VAL A 77 -14.67 -6.99 13.00
N LYS A 78 -15.07 -8.26 13.20
CA LYS A 78 -14.16 -9.35 13.60
C LYS A 78 -13.10 -9.65 12.55
N ALA A 79 -13.47 -9.68 11.28
CA ALA A 79 -12.55 -9.94 10.17
C ALA A 79 -11.59 -8.77 9.99
N LEU A 80 -12.10 -7.54 10.12
CA LEU A 80 -11.30 -6.33 10.11
C LEU A 80 -10.25 -6.34 11.24
N ASN A 81 -10.67 -6.64 12.47
CA ASN A 81 -9.76 -6.73 13.61
C ASN A 81 -8.68 -7.80 13.41
N ARG A 82 -9.04 -8.95 12.82
CA ARG A 82 -8.07 -9.98 12.45
C ARG A 82 -7.07 -9.47 11.41
N LEU A 83 -7.54 -8.72 10.41
CA LEU A 83 -6.70 -8.11 9.37
C LEU A 83 -5.71 -7.12 10.00
N LYS A 84 -6.24 -6.22 10.84
CA LYS A 84 -5.48 -5.20 11.56
C LYS A 84 -4.40 -5.80 12.45
N LEU A 85 -4.76 -6.76 13.30
CA LEU A 85 -3.84 -7.33 14.29
C LEU A 85 -2.80 -8.28 13.68
N LYS A 86 -3.15 -9.02 12.62
CA LYS A 86 -2.29 -10.11 12.11
C LYS A 86 -1.51 -9.75 10.84
N TYR A 87 -2.07 -8.90 9.98
CA TYR A 87 -1.55 -8.72 8.62
C TYR A 87 -1.08 -7.29 8.30
N TYR A 88 -1.58 -6.25 8.96
CA TYR A 88 -1.21 -4.85 8.61
C TYR A 88 0.28 -4.59 8.69
N ALA A 89 0.95 -5.09 9.73
CA ALA A 89 2.39 -4.91 9.90
C ALA A 89 3.22 -5.67 8.85
N ARG A 90 2.62 -6.59 8.09
CA ARG A 90 3.32 -7.38 7.07
C ARG A 90 3.33 -6.70 5.71
N ILE A 91 2.37 -5.81 5.47
CA ILE A 91 2.18 -5.13 4.19
C ILE A 91 3.27 -4.07 4.03
N ARG A 92 4.09 -4.23 3.00
CA ARG A 92 5.16 -3.27 2.62
C ARG A 92 4.90 -2.61 1.28
N THR A 93 4.16 -3.28 0.40
CA THR A 93 3.80 -2.75 -0.91
C THR A 93 2.30 -2.90 -1.11
N LEU A 94 1.63 -1.78 -1.38
CA LEU A 94 0.22 -1.74 -1.68
C LEU A 94 0.05 -1.19 -3.09
N ASP A 95 -0.49 -2.01 -3.99
CA ASP A 95 -0.80 -1.63 -5.36
C ASP A 95 -2.32 -1.71 -5.54
N LEU A 96 -2.92 -0.54 -5.70
CA LEU A 96 -4.36 -0.35 -5.72
C LEU A 96 -4.98 -0.57 -7.10
N GLY A 97 -4.20 -0.60 -8.18
CA GLY A 97 -4.69 -0.79 -9.54
C GLY A 97 -5.95 0.02 -9.91
N TYR A 98 -6.64 -0.39 -10.97
CA TYR A 98 -7.84 0.28 -11.46
C TYR A 98 -9.11 -0.02 -10.63
N SER A 99 -9.85 1.05 -10.29
CA SER A 99 -11.24 1.14 -9.81
C SER A 99 -11.78 0.04 -8.87
N GLY A 100 -12.11 0.42 -7.62
CA GLY A 100 -12.86 -0.39 -6.64
C GLY A 100 -12.09 -0.72 -5.36
N SER A 101 -10.76 -0.69 -5.42
CA SER A 101 -9.85 -0.87 -4.28
C SER A 101 -10.02 0.21 -3.22
N TRP A 102 -10.32 1.43 -3.67
CA TRP A 102 -10.54 2.61 -2.83
C TRP A 102 -11.69 2.44 -1.84
N VAL A 103 -12.82 1.87 -2.27
CA VAL A 103 -14.01 1.76 -1.42
C VAL A 103 -13.71 0.98 -0.15
N VAL A 104 -12.93 -0.09 -0.26
CA VAL A 104 -12.53 -0.87 0.91
C VAL A 104 -11.48 -0.17 1.72
N LEU A 105 -10.48 0.48 1.12
CA LEU A 105 -9.54 1.29 1.90
C LEU A 105 -10.25 2.38 2.71
N ARG A 106 -11.22 3.06 2.10
CA ARG A 106 -12.08 4.03 2.79
C ARG A 106 -12.83 3.36 3.94
N GLU A 107 -13.43 2.20 3.72
CA GLU A 107 -14.08 1.44 4.78
C GLU A 107 -13.10 1.05 5.90
N LEU A 108 -11.87 0.63 5.56
CA LEU A 108 -10.82 0.32 6.53
C LEU A 108 -10.46 1.56 7.35
N MET A 109 -10.31 2.73 6.70
CA MET A 109 -10.03 4.01 7.34
C MET A 109 -11.15 4.45 8.28
N SER A 110 -12.39 4.41 7.83
CA SER A 110 -13.55 4.80 8.63
C SER A 110 -13.68 3.94 9.89
N ASN A 111 -13.28 2.67 9.82
CA ASN A 111 -13.35 1.76 10.98
C ASN A 111 -12.09 1.76 11.86
N SER A 112 -10.93 2.19 11.36
CA SER A 112 -9.67 2.12 12.13
C SER A 112 -9.47 3.27 13.10
N GLY A 113 -10.23 4.35 12.95
CA GLY A 113 -10.02 5.63 13.63
C GLY A 113 -8.83 6.38 13.05
N LEU A 114 -8.92 7.71 12.97
CA LEU A 114 -7.94 8.61 12.33
C LEU A 114 -6.54 8.60 12.98
N THR A 115 -6.36 7.97 14.14
CA THR A 115 -5.14 8.08 14.96
C THR A 115 -4.10 6.98 14.71
N SER A 116 -4.46 5.92 14.00
CA SER A 116 -3.60 4.75 13.78
C SER A 116 -3.15 4.73 12.32
N THR A 117 -1.85 4.82 12.07
CA THR A 117 -1.29 4.58 10.73
C THR A 117 -1.74 3.21 10.22
N LEU A 118 -2.56 3.20 9.17
CA LEU A 118 -2.89 1.96 8.49
C LEU A 118 -1.62 1.49 7.79
N PHE A 119 -1.27 0.21 7.98
CA PHE A 119 -0.05 -0.38 7.42
C PHE A 119 1.24 0.30 7.93
N PRO A 120 1.61 0.11 9.21
CA PRO A 120 2.74 0.82 9.82
C PRO A 120 4.10 0.57 9.13
N ASN A 121 4.21 -0.51 8.35
CA ASN A 121 5.41 -0.91 7.63
C ASN A 121 5.28 -0.73 6.11
N LEU A 122 4.29 0.04 5.63
CA LEU A 122 4.13 0.33 4.21
C LEU A 122 5.33 1.16 3.72
N GLN A 123 5.92 0.71 2.61
CA GLN A 123 7.11 1.30 2.01
C GLN A 123 6.84 1.76 0.59
N CYS A 124 6.01 1.03 -0.14
CA CYS A 124 5.67 1.35 -1.51
C CYS A 124 4.15 1.45 -1.62
N LEU A 125 3.65 2.56 -2.13
CA LEU A 125 2.24 2.74 -2.41
C LEU A 125 2.07 3.11 -3.88
N ASP A 126 1.38 2.25 -4.60
CA ASP A 126 1.08 2.44 -6.00
C ASP A 126 -0.43 2.67 -6.19
N CYS A 127 -0.77 3.85 -6.67
CA CYS A 127 -2.14 4.32 -6.83
C CYS A 127 -2.42 4.60 -8.29
N GLN A 128 -3.52 4.09 -8.78
CA GLN A 128 -3.94 4.32 -10.14
C GLN A 128 -5.33 4.95 -10.09
N ASP A 129 -5.56 5.94 -10.95
CA ASP A 129 -6.78 6.74 -11.10
C ASP A 129 -6.89 8.02 -10.23
N GLN A 130 -7.83 8.90 -10.60
CA GLN A 130 -7.97 10.29 -10.15
C GLN A 130 -8.60 10.50 -8.77
N ILE A 131 -9.01 9.44 -8.07
CA ILE A 131 -9.70 9.59 -6.78
C ILE A 131 -8.66 9.70 -5.66
N PHE A 132 -7.83 10.72 -5.76
CA PHE A 132 -6.95 11.14 -4.70
C PHE A 132 -7.76 12.05 -3.77
N ASP A 133 -8.28 11.49 -2.69
CA ASP A 133 -9.05 12.23 -1.69
C ASP A 133 -8.10 12.81 -0.62
N GLU A 134 -8.48 13.89 0.05
CA GLU A 134 -7.68 14.50 1.14
C GLU A 134 -7.41 13.48 2.26
N GLU A 135 -8.40 12.63 2.55
CA GLU A 135 -8.28 11.52 3.51
C GLU A 135 -7.13 10.56 3.15
N PHE A 136 -6.86 10.38 1.86
CA PHE A 136 -5.79 9.51 1.38
C PHE A 136 -4.41 10.14 1.56
N SER A 137 -4.33 11.46 1.55
CA SER A 137 -3.08 12.18 1.86
C SER A 137 -2.60 11.84 3.28
N ILE A 138 -3.53 11.66 4.23
CA ILE A 138 -3.21 11.27 5.61
C ILE A 138 -2.62 9.86 5.70
N LEU A 139 -3.07 8.93 4.85
CA LEU A 139 -2.49 7.59 4.73
C LEU A 139 -1.03 7.62 4.24
N ILE A 140 -0.68 8.61 3.42
CA ILE A 140 0.61 8.68 2.72
C ILE A 140 1.68 9.35 3.58
N LEU A 141 1.27 10.24 4.47
CA LEU A 141 2.18 11.06 5.27
C LEU A 141 2.73 10.32 6.50
N HIS A 142 3.08 9.04 6.37
CA HIS A 142 3.87 8.34 7.38
C HIS A 142 5.31 8.15 6.92
N SER A 143 6.25 8.26 7.87
CA SER A 143 7.70 8.23 7.63
C SER A 143 8.24 6.92 7.04
N GLY A 144 7.40 5.89 6.90
CA GLY A 144 7.79 4.58 6.38
C GLY A 144 7.75 4.50 4.85
N ILE A 145 7.01 5.39 4.18
CA ILE A 145 6.86 5.36 2.73
C ILE A 145 8.15 5.82 2.05
N LYS A 146 8.69 4.94 1.22
CA LYS A 146 9.91 5.12 0.41
C LYS A 146 9.61 5.33 -1.06
N SER A 147 8.47 4.88 -1.54
CA SER A 147 8.09 5.01 -2.94
C SER A 147 6.59 5.19 -3.03
N PHE A 148 6.18 6.19 -3.79
CA PHE A 148 4.80 6.53 -4.00
C PHE A 148 4.60 6.83 -5.49
N SER A 149 3.61 6.22 -6.12
CA SER A 149 3.32 6.44 -7.54
C SER A 149 1.83 6.68 -7.74
N VAL A 150 1.53 7.66 -8.58
CA VAL A 150 0.16 7.96 -9.01
C VAL A 150 0.10 7.89 -10.53
N TRP A 151 -0.75 7.01 -11.04
CA TRP A 151 -0.99 6.84 -12.47
C TRP A 151 -2.32 7.48 -12.83
N CYS A 152 -2.32 8.50 -13.70
CA CYS A 152 -3.54 9.09 -14.24
C CYS A 152 -3.94 8.39 -15.54
N SER A 153 -5.21 8.01 -15.69
CA SER A 153 -5.67 7.22 -16.85
C SER A 153 -6.26 8.07 -17.99
N ASP A 154 -6.17 9.40 -17.89
CA ASP A 154 -6.79 10.37 -18.80
C ASP A 154 -6.08 10.46 -20.16
N GLY A 155 -5.96 9.34 -20.88
CA GLY A 155 -5.57 9.27 -22.30
C GLY A 155 -4.17 9.79 -22.69
N LEU A 156 -3.49 10.49 -21.78
CA LEU A 156 -2.13 10.98 -21.87
C LEU A 156 -1.37 10.25 -20.77
N SER A 157 -0.45 9.39 -21.18
CA SER A 157 0.33 8.47 -20.35
C SER A 157 1.33 9.19 -19.43
N ASP A 158 0.81 10.04 -18.56
CA ASP A 158 1.57 10.84 -17.62
C ASP A 158 1.55 10.14 -16.25
N ILE A 159 2.72 9.66 -15.85
CA ILE A 159 2.94 8.95 -14.60
C ILE A 159 3.63 9.90 -13.64
N LEU A 160 3.01 10.19 -12.50
CA LEU A 160 3.66 10.95 -11.43
C LEU A 160 4.38 9.97 -10.50
N HIS A 161 5.70 9.90 -10.58
CA HIS A 161 6.51 9.06 -9.70
C HIS A 161 7.12 9.90 -8.57
N LEU A 162 6.68 9.65 -7.34
CA LEU A 162 7.23 10.23 -6.11
C LEU A 162 8.16 9.21 -5.44
N THR A 163 9.46 9.27 -5.72
CA THR A 163 10.42 8.31 -5.15
C THR A 163 11.22 8.94 -4.04
N GLN A 164 11.25 8.33 -2.86
CA GLN A 164 12.12 8.76 -1.79
C GLN A 164 13.54 8.28 -2.07
N THR A 165 14.44 9.17 -2.47
CA THR A 165 15.88 8.88 -2.58
C THR A 165 16.51 8.99 -1.19
N ILE A 166 16.89 7.85 -0.62
CA ILE A 166 17.67 7.79 0.62
C ILE A 166 19.16 7.93 0.22
N THR A 167 19.69 9.14 0.28
CA THR A 167 21.11 9.43 0.04
C THR A 167 21.89 9.28 1.35
N ASP A 168 22.59 8.15 1.53
CA ASP A 168 23.48 7.84 2.66
C ASP A 168 22.88 7.92 4.09
N THR A 169 23.41 7.08 4.97
CA THR A 169 22.78 6.62 6.23
C THR A 169 22.51 7.67 7.32
N ASN A 170 22.71 8.96 7.05
CA ASN A 170 22.42 10.06 7.98
C ASN A 170 21.62 11.22 7.36
N ALA A 171 21.28 11.18 6.06
CA ALA A 171 20.49 12.24 5.46
C ALA A 171 18.99 11.96 5.58
N GLN A 172 18.21 13.02 5.74
CA GLN A 172 16.76 12.89 5.73
C GLN A 172 16.28 12.44 4.35
N PRO A 173 15.23 11.63 4.29
CA PRO A 173 14.71 11.14 3.02
C PRO A 173 14.21 12.30 2.15
N HIS A 174 14.64 12.38 0.90
CA HIS A 174 14.13 13.35 -0.08
C HIS A 174 13.14 12.68 -1.03
N PHE A 175 11.97 13.27 -1.25
CA PHE A 175 11.03 12.79 -2.26
C PHE A 175 11.29 13.48 -3.60
N LEU A 176 11.68 12.71 -4.60
CA LEU A 176 11.85 13.14 -5.97
C LEU A 176 10.50 13.01 -6.66
N VAL A 177 9.89 14.14 -7.02
CA VAL A 177 8.66 14.20 -7.80
C VAL A 177 9.06 14.21 -9.28
N ASP A 178 8.88 13.10 -9.97
CA ASP A 178 8.98 13.06 -11.42
C ASP A 178 7.61 13.42 -12.00
N ILE A 179 7.49 14.66 -12.48
CA ILE A 179 6.30 15.17 -13.18
C ILE A 179 6.62 15.16 -14.67
N PRO A 180 5.96 14.33 -15.49
CA PRO A 180 6.21 14.32 -16.92
C PRO A 180 5.86 15.67 -17.54
N SER A 181 6.76 16.17 -18.40
CA SER A 181 6.67 17.50 -19.01
C SER A 181 5.46 17.72 -19.94
N SER A 182 4.69 16.67 -20.22
CA SER A 182 3.46 16.68 -21.04
C SER A 182 2.21 17.13 -20.28
N THR A 183 2.23 17.31 -18.96
CA THR A 183 1.06 17.74 -18.19
C THR A 183 0.76 19.23 -18.38
N SER A 184 0.18 19.61 -19.53
CA SER A 184 -0.33 20.98 -19.76
C SER A 184 -1.81 21.13 -19.36
N GLY A 185 -2.40 20.11 -18.74
CA GLY A 185 -3.77 20.11 -18.23
C GLY A 185 -3.84 20.50 -16.76
N ASN A 186 -4.99 21.02 -16.32
CA ASN A 186 -5.24 21.35 -14.92
C ASN A 186 -4.94 20.15 -14.01
N MET A 187 -3.88 20.26 -13.21
CA MET A 187 -3.56 19.28 -12.17
C MET A 187 -4.78 19.10 -11.26
N PRO A 188 -5.16 17.85 -10.90
CA PRO A 188 -6.27 17.63 -9.99
C PRO A 188 -6.04 18.40 -8.69
N GLY A 189 -7.04 19.17 -8.25
CA GLY A 189 -6.95 20.00 -7.04
C GLY A 189 -6.32 19.29 -5.84
N PRO A 190 -6.70 18.04 -5.50
CA PRO A 190 -6.09 17.30 -4.39
C PRO A 190 -4.60 16.99 -4.55
N LEU A 191 -4.13 16.80 -5.79
CA LEU A 191 -2.71 16.56 -6.07
C LEU A 191 -1.91 17.86 -5.93
N ALA A 192 -2.49 18.98 -6.37
CA ALA A 192 -1.91 20.30 -6.12
C ALA A 192 -1.85 20.60 -4.61
N THR A 193 -2.92 20.31 -3.87
CA THR A 193 -2.97 20.43 -2.41
C THR A 193 -1.98 19.49 -1.72
N LEU A 194 -1.78 18.26 -2.21
CA LEU A 194 -0.77 17.34 -1.69
C LEU A 194 0.63 17.93 -1.89
N LEU A 195 0.95 18.40 -3.09
CA LEU A 195 2.25 19.01 -3.39
C LEU A 195 2.48 20.29 -2.59
N GLU A 196 1.45 21.13 -2.43
CA GLU A 196 1.46 22.31 -1.57
C GLU A 196 1.66 21.94 -0.10
N ASN A 197 1.04 20.87 0.39
CA ASN A 197 1.25 20.38 1.75
C ASN A 197 2.64 19.77 1.94
N LEU A 198 3.16 19.04 0.95
CA LEU A 198 4.53 18.52 0.97
C LEU A 198 5.55 19.66 0.99
N THR A 199 5.31 20.74 0.24
CA THR A 199 6.14 21.96 0.29
C THR A 199 5.89 22.81 1.55
N SER A 200 4.71 22.79 2.15
CA SER A 200 4.43 23.46 3.43
C SER A 200 5.10 22.74 4.61
N LEU A 201 5.21 21.41 4.53
CA LEU A 201 5.94 20.58 5.51
C LEU A 201 7.45 20.88 5.52
N GLU A 202 8.03 21.28 4.39
CA GLU A 202 9.40 21.85 4.31
C GLU A 202 9.55 23.09 5.21
N HIS A 203 8.55 23.98 5.18
CA HIS A 203 8.54 25.22 5.96
C HIS A 203 8.23 25.00 7.45
N ALA A 204 7.56 23.89 7.79
CA ALA A 204 7.23 23.51 9.17
C ALA A 204 8.42 22.91 9.96
N GLY A 205 9.63 22.93 9.41
CA GLY A 205 10.84 22.39 10.04
C GLY A 205 11.01 20.89 9.86
N ASN A 206 10.21 20.26 9.00
CA ASN A 206 10.39 18.87 8.59
C ASN A 206 11.34 18.86 7.39
N THR A 207 12.66 18.87 7.65
CA THR A 207 13.73 19.06 6.65
C THR A 207 13.87 17.94 5.60
N SER A 208 12.89 17.04 5.48
CA SER A 208 12.83 15.93 4.51
C SER A 208 12.42 16.38 3.11
N PHE A 209 12.14 17.66 2.95
CA PHE A 209 11.77 18.29 1.70
C PHE A 209 12.67 19.52 1.59
N LYS A 210 13.57 19.56 0.61
CA LYS A 210 14.34 20.76 0.28
C LYS A 210 14.20 21.02 -1.21
N ASP A 211 13.79 22.25 -1.52
CA ASP A 211 13.75 23.01 -2.77
C ASP A 211 14.12 22.28 -4.08
N ILE A 212 13.16 22.20 -5.00
CA ILE A 212 13.26 21.59 -6.35
C ILE A 212 13.56 22.65 -7.44
N SER A 213 14.04 23.85 -7.08
CA SER A 213 14.49 24.85 -8.07
C SER A 213 16.01 25.08 -7.94
N PRO A 214 16.84 24.75 -8.96
CA PRO A 214 16.68 25.25 -10.32
C PRO A 214 16.91 24.17 -11.40
N ILE A 215 15.83 23.67 -12.00
CA ILE A 215 15.87 23.18 -13.39
C ILE A 215 14.90 24.06 -14.17
N LEU A 216 15.36 25.30 -14.39
CA LEU A 216 14.69 26.32 -15.18
C LEU A 216 15.28 26.31 -16.61
N TRP A 217 14.38 26.08 -17.58
CA TRP A 217 14.38 26.54 -18.99
C TRP A 217 15.59 26.22 -19.87
N VAL A 218 15.41 25.26 -20.79
CA VAL A 218 15.60 25.45 -22.25
C VAL A 218 14.47 24.71 -22.97
#